data_AF-A0A1L7XX82-F1
#
_entry.id   AF-A0A1L7XX82-F1
#
_cell.length_a   1.000
_cell.length_b   1.000
_cell.length_c   1.000
_cell.angle_alpha   90.00
_cell.angle_beta   90.00
_cell.angle_gamma   90.00
#
_symmetry.space_group_name_H-M   'P 1'
#
loop_
_entity.id
_entity.type
_entity.pdbx_description
1 polymer ?
#
loop_
_entity_poly.entity_id
_entity_poly.type
_entity_poly.pdbx_seq_one_letter_code
_entity_poly.pdbx_strand_id
1 'polypeptide(L)'
;MASQKPQASSTPPQTRASLHQQTTAPQMSQVPGLSSTKPNTPPPPLTTVCTNSSRFSTLATLSTKSTSTSGPPLLSNSNGPQNGPRRTLFEHLGNGLPSNYPNVGIVFRLVCVFIAFVTVLSIAARLPTKAAWFLIMIVGTICSLGLAIDYSWSYVSRRRRKVDFNYRPNLGNTIAVVLLTIPMFTVLYLRLWYPHLRKDILATTTDVVDNVGFPSVALFQRKDWSSQANLRSRHGGPSGSKCYLGWYNDSAPACSTLPPETFGNSTECTCKELWSNNDQVIEDFEWMNTSYRYIAFDSPSWLLSNTPTYMLLLQTFFDYNVTKAIADSSTYNPSLSLAIYDPALGMQRSFEQGYTRMRLINANGIVAVNVGLRIRQAPGQAPAYDYPLDIALSPATDLVCDTSTNLTYQYACHVSLFITIPNFERTITTRQKLMSWSDVVASAGAYFSFVQFLSWIISAQAFQG
;
A
#
# COMPACT_ATOMS: atom_id res chain seq x y z
N MET A 1 2.38 83.31 -4.91
CA MET A 1 2.45 83.29 -6.39
C MET A 1 2.63 81.85 -6.85
N ALA A 2 1.76 81.38 -7.75
CA ALA A 2 1.70 80.07 -8.44
C ALA A 2 1.71 78.81 -7.54
N SER A 3 0.59 78.13 -7.25
CA SER A 3 -0.44 77.49 -8.09
C SER A 3 0.11 76.37 -8.99
N GLN A 4 0.01 75.12 -8.53
CA GLN A 4 -0.12 73.93 -9.38
C GLN A 4 -1.13 72.95 -8.75
N LYS A 5 -1.98 72.44 -9.64
CA LYS A 5 -3.23 71.70 -9.43
C LYS A 5 -2.99 70.19 -9.60
N PRO A 6 -3.82 69.29 -9.04
CA PRO A 6 -3.54 67.85 -8.96
C PRO A 6 -3.96 67.07 -10.21
N GLN A 7 -3.26 65.97 -10.50
CA GLN A 7 -3.64 64.97 -11.49
C GLN A 7 -4.60 63.94 -10.89
N ALA A 8 -5.72 63.74 -11.58
CA ALA A 8 -6.73 62.72 -11.32
C ALA A 8 -6.28 61.37 -11.88
N SER A 9 -6.55 60.29 -11.12
CA SER A 9 -6.46 58.91 -11.61
C SER A 9 -7.83 58.26 -11.51
N SER A 10 -8.25 57.69 -12.64
CA SER A 10 -9.56 57.16 -12.96
C SER A 10 -9.77 55.74 -12.44
N THR A 11 -10.87 55.54 -11.71
CA THR A 11 -11.45 54.24 -11.36
C THR A 11 -12.26 53.66 -12.53
N PRO A 12 -12.18 52.36 -12.84
CA PRO A 12 -13.18 51.69 -13.67
C PRO A 12 -14.28 51.03 -12.80
N PRO A 13 -15.53 50.90 -13.31
CA PRO A 13 -16.63 50.30 -12.57
C PRO A 13 -16.62 48.77 -12.72
N GLN A 14 -16.76 48.04 -11.62
CA GLN A 14 -17.13 46.63 -11.64
C GLN A 14 -18.60 46.47 -11.24
N THR A 15 -19.40 46.11 -12.23
CA THR A 15 -20.81 45.73 -12.11
C THR A 15 -20.91 44.40 -11.38
N ARG A 16 -21.54 44.42 -10.19
CA ARG A 16 -21.82 43.25 -9.36
C ARG A 16 -23.19 42.70 -9.74
N ALA A 17 -23.22 41.54 -10.40
CA ALA A 17 -24.44 40.76 -10.57
C ALA A 17 -24.68 39.93 -9.30
N SER A 18 -25.74 40.29 -8.56
CA SER A 18 -26.30 39.56 -7.44
C SER A 18 -27.17 38.41 -7.94
N LEU A 19 -26.74 37.16 -7.74
CA LEU A 19 -27.60 35.99 -7.88
C LEU A 19 -28.03 35.53 -6.49
N HIS A 20 -29.29 35.83 -6.15
CA HIS A 20 -30.00 35.19 -5.06
C HIS A 20 -30.29 33.72 -5.43
N GLN A 21 -29.80 32.78 -4.63
CA GLN A 21 -30.40 31.45 -4.53
C GLN A 21 -30.83 31.23 -3.07
N GLN A 22 -32.12 31.46 -2.84
CA GLN A 22 -32.87 30.81 -1.78
C GLN A 22 -32.92 29.31 -2.11
N THR A 23 -32.53 28.46 -1.17
CA THR A 23 -33.04 27.09 -1.14
C THR A 23 -33.33 26.70 0.29
N THR A 24 -34.63 26.58 0.51
CA THR A 24 -35.39 26.15 1.67
C THR A 24 -34.90 24.82 2.22
N ALA A 25 -34.68 24.76 3.53
CA ALA A 25 -34.58 23.52 4.28
C ALA A 25 -35.98 22.91 4.49
N PRO A 26 -36.17 21.59 4.35
CA PRO A 26 -37.40 20.95 4.79
C PRO A 26 -37.34 20.66 6.29
N GLN A 27 -38.29 21.25 7.02
CA GLN A 27 -38.71 20.77 8.34
C GLN A 27 -39.29 19.35 8.19
N MET A 28 -38.84 18.41 9.02
CA MET A 28 -39.59 17.19 9.29
C MET A 28 -40.00 17.16 10.75
N SER A 29 -41.32 16.99 10.90
CA SER A 29 -42.10 17.01 12.12
C SER A 29 -41.74 15.87 13.08
N GLN A 30 -41.75 16.20 14.37
CA GLN A 30 -41.86 15.25 15.46
C GLN A 30 -43.24 14.55 15.44
N VAL A 31 -43.28 13.27 15.79
CA VAL A 31 -44.41 12.57 16.44
C VAL A 31 -43.83 11.58 17.47
N PRO A 32 -44.41 11.44 18.68
CA PRO A 32 -43.79 10.75 19.82
C PRO A 32 -44.34 9.34 20.12
N GLY A 33 -43.49 8.52 20.76
CA GLY A 33 -43.85 7.55 21.81
C GLY A 33 -44.08 6.07 21.39
N LEU A 34 -43.29 5.14 21.97
CA LEU A 34 -43.77 3.94 22.72
C LEU A 34 -42.61 3.02 23.18
N SER A 35 -42.38 3.03 24.51
CA SER A 35 -42.25 1.89 25.44
C SER A 35 -41.69 0.52 24.98
N SER A 36 -40.52 0.17 25.56
CA SER A 36 -40.22 -1.06 26.34
C SER A 36 -41.01 -2.35 26.08
N THR A 37 -40.31 -3.42 25.63
CA THR A 37 -40.18 -4.71 26.36
C THR A 37 -39.20 -5.68 25.66
N LYS A 38 -38.34 -6.34 26.46
CA LYS A 38 -37.58 -7.59 26.17
C LYS A 38 -38.49 -8.79 26.57
N PRO A 39 -38.31 -10.04 26.07
CA PRO A 39 -37.12 -10.87 26.36
C PRO A 39 -36.68 -11.92 25.29
N ASN A 40 -35.49 -12.48 25.52
CA ASN A 40 -34.80 -13.73 25.08
C ASN A 40 -35.64 -14.79 24.30
N THR A 41 -35.16 -15.53 23.28
CA THR A 41 -34.08 -16.55 23.21
C THR A 41 -33.98 -17.08 21.73
N PRO A 42 -32.89 -17.74 21.23
CA PRO A 42 -32.65 -18.14 19.82
C PRO A 42 -32.85 -19.67 19.58
N PRO A 43 -32.47 -20.37 18.46
CA PRO A 43 -32.04 -20.06 17.06
C PRO A 43 -32.89 -20.86 16.00
N PRO A 44 -32.51 -21.00 14.68
CA PRO A 44 -31.53 -21.99 14.19
C PRO A 44 -30.63 -21.51 13.01
N PRO A 45 -29.60 -22.28 12.62
CA PRO A 45 -28.58 -21.84 11.66
C PRO A 45 -28.97 -22.21 10.22
N LEU A 46 -28.60 -21.37 9.25
CA LEU A 46 -28.66 -21.74 7.83
C LEU A 46 -27.48 -21.19 7.03
N THR A 47 -26.74 -22.18 6.51
CA THR A 47 -26.16 -22.26 5.17
C THR A 47 -25.05 -21.30 4.78
N THR A 48 -23.82 -21.78 5.04
CA THR A 48 -22.80 -22.13 4.03
C THR A 48 -22.88 -21.38 2.69
N VAL A 49 -22.06 -20.33 2.54
CA VAL A 49 -21.68 -19.78 1.23
C VAL A 49 -20.32 -20.35 0.86
N CYS A 50 -20.29 -21.09 -0.25
CA CYS A 50 -19.11 -21.74 -0.80
C CYS A 50 -18.06 -20.73 -1.26
N THR A 51 -16.89 -20.77 -0.63
CA THR A 51 -15.64 -20.23 -1.15
C THR A 51 -15.04 -21.22 -2.16
N ASN A 52 -15.13 -20.90 -3.46
CA ASN A 52 -14.38 -21.62 -4.48
C ASN A 52 -13.02 -20.96 -4.68
N SER A 53 -12.00 -21.45 -3.97
CA SER A 53 -10.60 -21.35 -4.38
C SER A 53 -9.91 -22.67 -4.06
N SER A 54 -10.02 -23.61 -4.99
CA SER A 54 -9.27 -24.86 -4.95
C SER A 54 -7.80 -24.58 -5.25
N ARG A 55 -7.00 -24.40 -4.20
CA ARG A 55 -5.56 -24.67 -4.22
C ARG A 55 -5.36 -26.18 -4.36
N PHE A 56 -5.05 -26.64 -5.57
CA PHE A 56 -4.40 -27.93 -5.76
C PHE A 56 -2.89 -27.72 -5.54
N SER A 57 -2.40 -28.18 -4.39
CA SER A 57 -0.97 -28.30 -4.09
C SER A 57 -0.65 -29.78 -3.98
N THR A 58 -0.31 -30.42 -5.09
CA THR A 58 0.29 -31.75 -5.07
C THR A 58 1.80 -31.57 -5.12
N LEU A 59 2.45 -31.75 -3.97
CA LEU A 59 3.88 -32.00 -3.89
C LEU A 59 4.20 -33.29 -4.66
N ALA A 60 5.04 -33.18 -5.69
CA ALA A 60 5.82 -34.30 -6.20
C ALA A 60 7.30 -34.00 -5.97
N THR A 61 7.81 -34.51 -4.86
CA THR A 61 9.22 -34.55 -4.49
C THR A 61 9.91 -35.59 -5.38
N LEU A 62 10.74 -35.17 -6.33
CA LEU A 62 11.63 -36.08 -7.07
C LEU A 62 13.05 -35.91 -6.54
N SER A 63 13.36 -36.78 -5.58
CA SER A 63 14.71 -37.05 -5.09
C SER A 63 15.51 -37.75 -6.18
N THR A 64 16.61 -37.11 -6.57
CA THR A 64 17.67 -37.66 -7.40
C THR A 64 18.41 -38.75 -6.62
N LYS A 65 18.41 -39.99 -7.11
CA LYS A 65 19.36 -41.01 -6.67
C LYS A 65 20.27 -41.41 -7.82
N SER A 66 21.54 -41.18 -7.57
CA SER A 66 22.69 -41.30 -8.45
C SER A 66 23.04 -42.75 -8.77
N THR A 67 23.55 -42.91 -9.98
CA THR A 67 24.37 -44.01 -10.49
C THR A 67 25.56 -44.35 -9.60
N SER A 68 25.83 -45.64 -9.41
CA SER A 68 27.20 -46.15 -9.25
C SER A 68 27.29 -47.58 -9.76
N THR A 69 27.95 -47.74 -10.91
CA THR A 69 28.35 -49.01 -11.52
C THR A 69 29.74 -49.38 -11.01
N SER A 70 29.89 -50.56 -10.43
CA SER A 70 31.17 -51.24 -10.17
C SER A 70 31.37 -52.32 -11.24
N GLY A 71 32.51 -52.33 -11.95
CA GLY A 71 32.94 -53.47 -12.78
C GLY A 71 33.74 -54.51 -11.97
N PRO A 72 34.54 -55.40 -12.59
CA PRO A 72 34.43 -56.12 -13.87
C PRO A 72 34.42 -57.67 -13.65
N PRO A 73 34.57 -58.51 -14.69
CA PRO A 73 35.84 -59.25 -14.77
C PRO A 73 36.42 -59.48 -16.19
N LEU A 74 37.72 -59.74 -16.19
CA LEU A 74 38.64 -60.14 -17.26
C LEU A 74 38.49 -61.61 -17.68
N LEU A 75 38.78 -61.90 -18.97
CA LEU A 75 39.54 -63.02 -19.56
C LEU A 75 39.32 -62.93 -21.09
N SER A 76 40.28 -62.61 -21.96
CA SER A 76 41.53 -63.29 -22.38
C SER A 76 41.38 -64.01 -23.74
N ASN A 77 42.31 -63.68 -24.65
CA ASN A 77 42.73 -64.36 -25.90
C ASN A 77 41.79 -64.28 -27.13
N SER A 78 42.25 -64.14 -28.37
CA SER A 78 43.59 -63.96 -28.97
C SER A 78 43.45 -63.74 -30.49
N ASN A 79 44.46 -63.10 -31.09
CA ASN A 79 44.93 -63.17 -32.49
C ASN A 79 44.35 -62.24 -33.58
N GLY A 80 45.30 -61.55 -34.24
CA GLY A 80 45.27 -61.35 -35.69
C GLY A 80 45.29 -59.90 -36.19
N PRO A 81 46.40 -59.40 -36.77
CA PRO A 81 46.54 -58.01 -37.20
C PRO A 81 46.11 -57.82 -38.67
N GLN A 82 45.37 -56.75 -38.97
CA GLN A 82 45.36 -56.15 -40.29
C GLN A 82 45.45 -54.63 -40.21
N ASN A 83 46.54 -54.12 -40.78
CA ASN A 83 46.81 -52.72 -41.03
C ASN A 83 45.79 -52.15 -42.04
N GLY A 84 45.17 -51.03 -41.69
CA GLY A 84 44.36 -50.20 -42.58
C GLY A 84 44.36 -48.75 -42.09
N PRO A 85 44.37 -47.75 -43.00
CA PRO A 85 44.84 -46.40 -42.68
C PRO A 85 43.87 -45.63 -41.79
N ARG A 86 44.46 -44.89 -40.84
CA ARG A 86 43.83 -43.96 -39.90
C ARG A 86 43.06 -42.88 -40.68
N ARG A 87 41.73 -43.00 -40.77
CA ARG A 87 40.82 -41.89 -41.09
C ARG A 87 40.20 -41.37 -39.79
N THR A 88 40.24 -40.05 -39.64
CA THR A 88 39.84 -39.30 -38.46
C THR A 88 38.34 -39.39 -38.20
N LEU A 89 37.98 -39.67 -36.94
CA LEU A 89 36.63 -39.90 -36.40
C LEU A 89 35.64 -38.72 -36.60
N PHE A 90 36.09 -37.56 -37.09
CA PHE A 90 35.26 -36.36 -37.25
C PHE A 90 34.55 -36.23 -38.61
N GLU A 91 34.85 -37.07 -39.60
CA GLU A 91 34.15 -37.02 -40.90
C GLU A 91 32.89 -37.90 -40.97
N HIS A 92 32.63 -38.77 -39.98
CA HIS A 92 31.46 -39.67 -39.98
C HIS A 92 30.21 -39.15 -39.28
N LEU A 93 30.24 -37.95 -38.71
CA LEU A 93 29.03 -37.29 -38.21
C LEU A 93 28.42 -36.27 -39.19
N GLY A 94 29.12 -35.97 -40.30
CA GLY A 94 28.67 -34.97 -41.28
C GLY A 94 27.88 -35.53 -42.47
N ASN A 95 28.17 -36.76 -42.90
CA ASN A 95 27.64 -37.30 -44.16
C ASN A 95 27.12 -38.72 -43.96
N GLY A 96 25.81 -38.89 -43.76
CA GLY A 96 25.20 -40.22 -43.90
C GLY A 96 24.12 -40.63 -42.89
N LEU A 97 23.38 -39.69 -42.29
CA LEU A 97 22.05 -40.07 -41.78
C LEU A 97 21.10 -40.21 -42.98
N PRO A 98 20.57 -41.41 -43.30
CA PRO A 98 19.62 -41.59 -44.38
C PRO A 98 18.43 -40.65 -44.16
N SER A 99 18.14 -39.84 -45.17
CA SER A 99 17.19 -38.72 -45.20
C SER A 99 15.71 -39.13 -45.06
N ASN A 100 15.42 -40.29 -44.48
CA ASN A 100 14.09 -40.90 -44.43
C ASN A 100 13.27 -40.53 -43.18
N TYR A 101 13.80 -39.72 -42.26
CA TYR A 101 13.00 -39.11 -41.18
C TYR A 101 13.04 -37.57 -41.23
N PRO A 102 12.53 -36.95 -42.31
CA PRO A 102 12.60 -35.51 -42.51
C PRO A 102 11.78 -34.70 -41.48
N ASN A 103 10.98 -35.36 -40.64
CA ASN A 103 10.16 -34.70 -39.62
C ASN A 103 10.91 -34.37 -38.32
N VAL A 104 11.99 -35.10 -37.99
CA VAL A 104 12.68 -34.95 -36.70
C VAL A 104 13.49 -33.66 -36.64
N GLY A 105 14.20 -33.30 -37.72
CA GLY A 105 15.04 -32.09 -37.76
C GLY A 105 14.26 -30.77 -37.71
N ILE A 106 13.00 -30.76 -38.17
CA ILE A 106 12.14 -29.56 -38.08
C ILE A 106 11.60 -29.41 -36.67
N VAL A 107 11.10 -30.49 -36.07
CA VAL A 107 10.62 -30.46 -34.69
C VAL A 107 11.74 -30.09 -33.73
N PHE A 108 12.94 -30.65 -33.93
CA PHE A 108 14.10 -30.28 -33.12
C PHE A 108 14.38 -28.78 -33.19
N ARG A 109 14.42 -28.19 -34.40
CA ARG A 109 14.60 -26.73 -34.59
C ARG A 109 13.49 -25.91 -33.94
N LEU A 110 12.22 -26.31 -34.11
CA LEU A 110 11.07 -25.65 -33.48
C LEU A 110 11.17 -25.65 -31.96
N VAL A 111 11.50 -26.80 -31.37
CA VAL A 111 11.66 -26.96 -29.92
C VAL A 111 12.84 -26.13 -29.40
N CYS A 112 13.98 -26.13 -30.10
CA CYS A 112 15.12 -25.29 -29.73
C CYS A 112 14.77 -23.80 -29.74
N VAL A 113 14.10 -23.31 -30.78
CA VAL A 113 13.65 -21.91 -30.88
C VAL A 113 12.63 -21.60 -29.78
N PHE A 114 11.70 -22.50 -29.50
CA PHE A 114 10.72 -22.35 -28.43
C PHE A 114 11.38 -22.23 -27.06
N ILE A 115 12.32 -23.13 -26.74
CA ILE A 115 13.08 -23.08 -25.48
C ILE A 115 13.85 -21.76 -25.37
N ALA A 116 14.55 -21.36 -26.43
CA ALA A 116 15.26 -20.07 -26.46
C ALA A 116 14.30 -18.90 -26.21
N PHE A 117 13.15 -18.86 -26.88
CA PHE A 117 12.14 -17.83 -26.67
C PHE A 117 11.63 -17.79 -25.22
N VAL A 118 11.28 -18.94 -24.63
CA VAL A 118 10.78 -19.03 -23.25
C VAL A 118 11.85 -18.58 -22.25
N THR A 119 13.13 -18.88 -22.49
CA THR A 119 14.22 -18.40 -21.62
C THR A 119 14.34 -16.88 -21.66
N VAL A 120 14.35 -16.26 -22.84
CA VAL A 120 14.41 -14.80 -23.00
C VAL A 120 13.19 -14.14 -22.36
N LEU A 121 12.00 -14.70 -22.57
CA LEU A 121 10.75 -14.25 -21.97
C LEU A 121 10.77 -14.31 -20.44
N SER A 122 11.30 -15.39 -19.86
CA SER A 122 11.41 -15.55 -18.41
C SER A 122 12.35 -14.50 -17.79
N ILE A 123 13.47 -14.21 -18.46
CA ILE A 123 14.41 -13.16 -18.04
C ILE A 123 13.72 -11.78 -18.14
N ALA A 124 13.04 -11.52 -19.26
CA ALA A 124 12.33 -10.26 -19.49
C ALA A 124 11.21 -10.01 -18.46
N ALA A 125 10.46 -11.05 -18.11
CA ALA A 125 9.40 -10.98 -17.09
C ALA A 125 9.94 -10.77 -15.67
N ARG A 126 11.13 -11.30 -15.34
CA ARG A 126 11.79 -11.01 -14.06
C ARG A 126 12.37 -9.60 -13.99
N LEU A 127 12.81 -9.05 -15.13
CA LEU A 127 13.44 -7.73 -15.23
C LEU A 127 12.70 -6.86 -16.26
N PRO A 128 11.48 -6.38 -15.93
CA PRO A 128 10.60 -5.68 -16.87
C PRO A 128 11.11 -4.27 -17.17
N THR A 129 12.06 -4.17 -18.08
CA THR A 129 12.62 -2.90 -18.58
C THR A 129 12.03 -2.53 -19.94
N LYS A 130 12.13 -1.26 -20.34
CA LYS A 130 11.75 -0.84 -21.70
C LYS A 130 12.53 -1.63 -22.76
N ALA A 131 13.81 -1.91 -22.52
CA ALA A 131 14.63 -2.73 -23.41
C ALA A 131 14.09 -4.17 -23.52
N ALA A 132 13.71 -4.79 -22.40
CA ALA A 132 13.09 -6.12 -22.40
C ALA A 132 11.76 -6.14 -23.18
N TRP A 133 10.96 -5.07 -23.10
CA TRP A 133 9.75 -4.91 -23.90
C TRP A 133 10.04 -4.94 -25.41
N PHE A 134 10.99 -4.14 -25.88
CA PHE A 134 11.41 -4.13 -27.28
C PHE A 134 12.01 -5.48 -27.70
N LEU A 135 12.85 -6.08 -26.85
CA LEU A 135 13.49 -7.37 -27.13
C LEU A 135 12.46 -8.47 -27.37
N ILE A 136 11.46 -8.61 -26.49
CA ILE A 136 10.42 -9.64 -26.65
C ILE A 136 9.54 -9.37 -27.87
N MET A 137 9.25 -8.10 -28.18
CA MET A 137 8.54 -7.77 -29.40
C MET A 137 9.32 -8.25 -30.64
N ILE A 138 10.61 -7.92 -30.74
CA ILE A 138 11.45 -8.25 -31.89
C ILE A 138 11.65 -9.77 -31.98
N VAL A 139 12.12 -10.40 -30.90
CA VAL A 139 12.39 -11.85 -30.86
C VAL A 139 11.11 -12.64 -31.09
N GLY A 140 10.00 -12.27 -30.44
CA GLY A 140 8.70 -12.91 -30.61
C GLY A 140 8.18 -12.81 -32.05
N THR A 141 8.31 -11.65 -32.69
CA THR A 141 7.91 -11.45 -34.09
C THR A 141 8.78 -12.23 -35.06
N ILE A 142 10.11 -12.18 -34.89
CA ILE A 142 11.07 -12.93 -35.71
C ILE A 142 10.84 -14.44 -35.56
N CYS A 143 10.65 -14.95 -34.34
CA CYS A 143 10.39 -16.38 -34.12
C CYS A 143 9.04 -16.79 -34.73
N SER A 144 7.98 -15.99 -34.54
CA SER A 144 6.65 -16.33 -35.07
C SER A 144 6.64 -16.37 -36.60
N LEU A 145 7.18 -15.34 -37.26
CA LEU A 145 7.26 -15.28 -38.72
C LEU A 145 8.26 -16.30 -39.28
N GLY A 146 9.45 -16.39 -38.70
CA GLY A 146 10.52 -17.27 -39.15
C GLY A 146 10.11 -18.75 -39.08
N LEU A 147 9.47 -19.18 -37.98
CA LEU A 147 8.99 -20.55 -37.85
C LEU A 147 7.81 -20.84 -38.78
N ALA A 148 6.89 -19.89 -38.98
CA ALA A 148 5.78 -20.05 -39.92
C ALA A 148 6.29 -20.15 -41.37
N ILE A 149 7.28 -19.35 -41.75
CA ILE A 149 7.93 -19.39 -43.07
C ILE A 149 8.69 -20.71 -43.26
N ASP A 150 9.53 -21.12 -42.31
CA ASP A 150 10.30 -22.38 -42.41
C ASP A 150 9.36 -23.60 -42.50
N TYR A 151 8.29 -23.61 -41.71
CA TYR A 151 7.26 -24.65 -41.80
C TYR A 151 6.57 -24.66 -43.18
N SER A 152 6.12 -23.50 -43.66
CA SER A 152 5.44 -23.36 -44.96
C SER A 152 6.36 -23.72 -46.12
N TRP A 153 7.63 -23.31 -46.07
CA TRP A 153 8.64 -23.62 -47.06
C TRP A 153 8.97 -25.12 -47.09
N SER A 154 9.13 -25.74 -45.92
CA SER A 154 9.30 -27.20 -45.81
C SER A 154 8.08 -27.94 -46.38
N TYR A 155 6.87 -27.47 -46.10
CA TYR A 155 5.65 -28.07 -46.64
C TYR A 155 5.59 -27.97 -48.17
N VAL A 156 5.83 -26.78 -48.74
CA VAL A 156 5.81 -26.54 -50.20
C VAL A 156 6.92 -27.31 -50.92
N SER A 157 8.15 -27.29 -50.38
CA SER A 157 9.29 -27.99 -50.98
C SER A 157 9.08 -29.51 -51.04
N ARG A 158 8.46 -30.10 -50.03
CA ARG A 158 8.08 -31.52 -50.03
C ARG A 158 6.98 -31.83 -51.03
N ARG A 159 5.95 -30.98 -51.09
CA ARG A 159 4.87 -31.12 -52.08
C ARG A 159 5.41 -31.10 -53.51
N ARG A 160 6.39 -30.24 -53.80
CA ARG A 160 7.07 -30.19 -55.11
C ARG A 160 7.89 -31.45 -55.42
N ARG A 161 8.48 -32.09 -54.41
CA ARG A 161 9.29 -33.31 -54.57
C ARG A 161 8.45 -34.59 -54.67
N LYS A 162 7.12 -34.51 -54.62
CA LYS A 162 6.19 -35.67 -54.61
C LYS A 162 6.58 -36.74 -53.59
N VAL A 163 7.12 -36.31 -52.44
CA VAL A 163 7.42 -37.23 -51.33
C VAL A 163 6.11 -37.50 -50.60
N ASP A 164 5.71 -38.77 -50.49
CA ASP A 164 4.51 -39.16 -49.76
C ASP A 164 4.57 -38.67 -48.31
N PHE A 165 3.58 -37.86 -47.93
CA PHE A 165 3.50 -37.26 -46.61
C PHE A 165 2.49 -38.01 -45.75
N ASN A 166 2.97 -38.95 -44.95
CA ASN A 166 2.16 -39.53 -43.89
C ASN A 166 2.10 -38.55 -42.71
N TYR A 167 1.01 -37.77 -42.65
CA TYR A 167 0.72 -36.88 -41.53
C TYR A 167 0.57 -37.70 -40.24
N ARG A 168 1.24 -37.25 -39.17
CA ARG A 168 1.12 -37.83 -37.83
C ARG A 168 0.52 -36.77 -36.91
N PRO A 169 -0.68 -36.97 -36.34
CA PRO A 169 -1.32 -35.97 -35.49
C PRO A 169 -0.50 -35.53 -34.28
N ASN A 170 0.24 -36.44 -33.63
CA ASN A 170 1.17 -36.07 -32.54
C ASN A 170 2.24 -35.06 -32.96
N LEU A 171 2.73 -35.18 -34.21
CA LEU A 171 3.69 -34.25 -34.80
C LEU A 171 3.02 -32.91 -35.09
N GLY A 172 1.84 -32.94 -35.71
CA GLY A 172 1.04 -31.76 -36.00
C GLY A 172 0.68 -30.96 -34.75
N ASN A 173 0.34 -31.65 -33.66
CA ASN A 173 0.06 -31.05 -32.37
C ASN A 173 1.28 -30.28 -31.83
N THR A 174 2.46 -30.91 -31.82
CA THR A 174 3.69 -30.26 -31.33
C THR A 174 4.00 -28.98 -32.12
N ILE A 175 3.85 -29.03 -33.44
CA ILE A 175 4.07 -27.87 -34.31
C ILE A 175 3.04 -26.77 -34.03
N ALA A 176 1.77 -27.13 -33.89
CA ALA A 176 0.69 -26.19 -33.56
C ALA A 176 0.92 -25.51 -32.19
N VAL A 177 1.30 -26.27 -31.16
CA VAL A 177 1.61 -25.73 -29.83
C VAL A 177 2.70 -24.66 -29.93
N VAL A 178 3.82 -24.94 -30.61
CA VAL A 178 4.92 -23.98 -30.74
C VAL A 178 4.48 -22.74 -31.52
N LEU A 179 3.84 -22.92 -32.68
CA LEU A 179 3.42 -21.82 -33.54
C LEU A 179 2.36 -20.92 -32.90
N LEU A 180 1.53 -21.45 -31.99
CA LEU A 180 0.52 -20.68 -31.28
C LEU A 180 1.04 -20.06 -29.97
N THR A 181 1.91 -20.76 -29.24
CA THR A 181 2.40 -20.29 -27.93
C THR A 181 3.28 -19.05 -28.06
N ILE A 182 4.22 -19.03 -29.01
CA ILE A 182 5.14 -17.89 -29.19
C ILE A 182 4.40 -16.57 -29.44
N PRO A 183 3.49 -16.46 -30.44
CA PRO A 183 2.77 -15.21 -30.66
C PRO A 183 1.85 -14.88 -29.49
N MET A 184 1.16 -15.87 -28.90
CA MET A 184 0.28 -15.63 -27.76
C MET A 184 1.05 -15.06 -26.55
N PHE A 185 2.18 -15.67 -26.19
CA PHE A 185 3.03 -15.21 -25.09
C PHE A 185 3.68 -13.86 -25.38
N THR A 186 4.02 -13.59 -26.64
CA THR A 186 4.48 -12.27 -27.06
C THR A 186 3.39 -11.22 -26.81
N VAL A 187 2.15 -11.48 -27.25
CA VAL A 187 1.02 -10.56 -27.03
C VAL A 187 0.72 -10.39 -25.54
N LEU A 188 0.67 -11.48 -24.77
CA LEU A 188 0.45 -11.45 -23.32
C LEU A 188 1.53 -10.62 -22.61
N TYR A 189 2.80 -10.81 -22.98
CA TYR A 189 3.86 -10.01 -22.40
C TYR A 189 3.71 -8.52 -22.72
N LEU A 190 3.46 -8.17 -23.98
CA LEU A 190 3.37 -6.77 -24.41
C LEU A 190 2.14 -6.05 -23.86
N ARG A 191 0.99 -6.74 -23.78
CA ARG A 191 -0.31 -6.15 -23.44
C ARG A 191 -0.71 -6.32 -21.98
N LEU A 192 -0.29 -7.40 -21.32
CA LEU A 192 -0.71 -7.74 -19.97
C LEU A 192 0.48 -7.74 -19.00
N TRP A 193 1.45 -8.64 -19.16
CA TRP A 193 2.47 -8.84 -18.14
C TRP A 193 3.37 -7.63 -17.96
N TYR A 194 3.93 -7.06 -19.03
CA TYR A 194 4.82 -5.89 -18.93
C TYR A 194 4.18 -4.67 -18.24
N PRO A 195 2.98 -4.19 -18.65
CA PRO A 195 2.36 -3.06 -17.95
C PRO A 195 2.01 -3.39 -16.49
N HIS A 196 1.54 -4.61 -16.20
CA HIS A 196 1.12 -4.98 -14.83
C HIS A 196 2.30 -5.22 -13.89
N LEU A 197 3.41 -5.78 -14.38
CA LEU A 197 4.67 -5.94 -13.62
C LEU A 197 5.30 -4.60 -13.23
N ARG A 198 4.98 -3.51 -13.96
CA ARG A 198 5.53 -2.17 -13.69
C ARG A 198 4.60 -1.26 -12.91
N LYS A 199 3.28 -1.49 -12.99
CA LYS A 199 2.27 -0.67 -12.33
C LYS A 199 2.28 -0.96 -10.82
N ASP A 200 2.47 0.09 -10.04
CA ASP A 200 2.29 0.03 -8.59
C ASP A 200 0.80 0.16 -8.26
N ILE A 201 0.36 -0.61 -7.28
CA ILE A 201 -0.96 -0.52 -6.66
C ILE A 201 -0.79 -0.42 -5.15
N LEU A 202 -1.81 0.15 -4.51
CA LEU A 202 -1.95 0.09 -3.06
C LEU A 202 -2.76 -1.15 -2.73
N ALA A 203 -2.11 -2.13 -2.12
CA ALA A 203 -2.77 -3.29 -1.56
C ALA A 203 -3.15 -2.97 -0.11
N THR A 204 -4.43 -3.14 0.20
CA THR A 204 -4.97 -2.89 1.53
C THR A 204 -5.35 -4.22 2.15
N THR A 205 -4.78 -4.51 3.30
CA THR A 205 -5.15 -5.67 4.13
C THR A 205 -5.60 -5.16 5.49
N THR A 206 -6.48 -5.89 6.16
CA THR A 206 -6.87 -5.61 7.55
C THR A 206 -6.40 -6.73 8.46
N ASP A 207 -5.95 -6.37 9.64
CA ASP A 207 -5.66 -7.29 10.73
C ASP A 207 -6.19 -6.74 12.06
N VAL A 208 -6.26 -7.61 13.07
CA VAL A 208 -6.64 -7.22 14.44
C VAL A 208 -5.41 -7.39 15.31
N VAL A 209 -5.10 -6.37 16.11
CA VAL A 209 -3.98 -6.40 17.05
C VAL A 209 -4.49 -6.49 18.48
N ASP A 210 -3.74 -7.14 19.36
CA ASP A 210 -4.14 -7.33 20.76
C ASP A 210 -3.96 -6.06 21.60
N ASN A 211 -2.97 -5.24 21.25
CA ASN A 211 -2.69 -3.97 21.89
C ASN A 211 -2.16 -2.94 20.89
N VAL A 212 -2.27 -1.67 21.28
CA VAL A 212 -1.90 -0.54 20.41
C VAL A 212 -1.23 0.55 21.23
N GLY A 213 -0.07 1.04 20.78
CA GLY A 213 0.54 2.22 21.39
C GLY A 213 -0.31 3.46 21.19
N PHE A 214 -0.44 4.29 22.23
CA PHE A 214 -1.03 5.61 22.08
C PHE A 214 -0.17 6.47 21.13
N PRO A 215 -0.79 7.32 20.29
CA PRO A 215 -0.03 8.17 19.38
C PRO A 215 0.60 9.35 20.12
N SER A 216 1.63 9.95 19.53
CA SER A 216 2.12 11.25 19.99
C SER A 216 1.24 12.37 19.47
N VAL A 217 1.18 13.46 20.22
CA VAL A 217 0.24 14.57 19.99
C VAL A 217 0.97 15.89 20.12
N ALA A 218 0.77 16.79 19.18
CA ALA A 218 1.33 18.13 19.24
C ALA A 218 0.25 19.19 18.99
N LEU A 219 0.31 20.27 19.77
CA LEU A 219 -0.51 21.47 19.59
C LEU A 219 0.39 22.60 19.14
N PHE A 220 -0.02 23.28 18.07
CA PHE A 220 0.72 24.34 17.41
C PHE A 220 -0.06 25.66 17.44
N GLN A 221 0.69 26.72 17.69
CA GLN A 221 0.31 28.12 17.56
C GLN A 221 1.16 28.74 16.45
N ARG A 222 0.52 29.33 15.44
CA ARG A 222 1.24 30.12 14.42
C ARG A 222 1.87 31.39 15.00
N LYS A 223 3.12 31.71 14.66
CA LYS A 223 3.76 32.93 15.18
C LYS A 223 3.19 34.23 14.59
N ASP A 224 2.72 34.17 13.35
CA ASP A 224 2.22 35.31 12.58
C ASP A 224 0.71 35.58 12.79
N TRP A 225 0.01 34.70 13.51
CA TRP A 225 -1.44 34.80 13.71
C TRP A 225 -1.79 35.11 15.17
N SER A 226 -2.08 36.39 15.44
CA SER A 226 -2.39 36.88 16.78
C SER A 226 -3.83 36.68 17.25
N SER A 227 -4.75 36.33 16.35
CA SER A 227 -6.18 36.08 16.67
C SER A 227 -6.46 34.66 17.15
N GLN A 228 -5.44 33.84 17.40
CA GLN A 228 -5.59 32.45 17.85
C GLN A 228 -5.24 32.33 19.35
N ALA A 229 -5.42 31.14 19.94
CA ALA A 229 -4.96 30.89 21.31
C ALA A 229 -3.43 30.93 21.42
N ASN A 230 -2.92 31.53 22.48
CA ASN A 230 -1.49 31.61 22.76
C ASN A 230 -1.09 30.53 23.76
N LEU A 231 -0.23 29.59 23.35
CA LEU A 231 0.24 28.52 24.24
C LEU A 231 1.01 29.15 25.42
N ARG A 232 0.61 28.79 26.64
CA ARG A 232 1.18 29.37 27.86
C ARG A 232 2.38 28.54 28.32
N SER A 233 3.53 29.19 28.49
CA SER A 233 4.66 28.61 29.21
C SER A 233 4.55 28.95 30.71
N ARG A 234 5.04 28.05 31.56
CA ARG A 234 4.89 28.04 33.03
C ARG A 234 5.63 29.18 33.77
N HIS A 235 5.40 30.45 33.42
CA HIS A 235 5.80 31.58 34.26
C HIS A 235 4.61 32.05 35.11
N GLY A 236 4.56 31.61 36.38
CA GLY A 236 3.78 32.25 37.45
C GLY A 236 2.46 31.62 37.93
N GLY A 237 2.15 30.34 37.67
CA GLY A 237 0.91 29.67 38.17
C GLY A 237 1.03 28.15 38.35
N PRO A 238 0.02 27.48 38.97
CA PRO A 238 0.10 26.05 39.29
C PRO A 238 -0.05 25.16 38.05
N SER A 239 0.91 24.25 37.88
CA SER A 239 0.96 23.06 36.98
C SER A 239 0.75 23.31 35.48
N GLY A 240 1.74 22.93 34.66
CA GLY A 240 1.59 22.95 33.21
C GLY A 240 0.72 21.79 32.68
N SER A 241 0.85 21.43 31.41
CA SER A 241 -0.01 20.48 30.70
C SER A 241 -0.21 19.19 31.49
N LYS A 242 -1.45 18.72 31.51
CA LYS A 242 -1.86 17.54 32.26
C LYS A 242 -2.09 16.38 31.31
N CYS A 243 -1.86 15.17 31.80
CA CYS A 243 -2.06 13.94 31.04
C CYS A 243 -2.58 12.84 31.95
N TYR A 244 -3.64 12.18 31.52
CA TYR A 244 -4.25 11.05 32.23
C TYR A 244 -4.56 9.93 31.24
N LEU A 245 -4.34 8.69 31.66
CA LEU A 245 -4.98 7.53 31.05
C LEU A 245 -6.23 7.17 31.86
N GLY A 246 -7.36 7.03 31.18
CA GLY A 246 -8.67 6.88 31.79
C GLY A 246 -9.32 8.22 32.14
N TRP A 247 -10.17 8.21 33.17
CA TRP A 247 -10.83 9.43 33.65
C TRP A 247 -9.85 10.33 34.43
N TYR A 248 -10.22 11.61 34.54
CA TYR A 248 -9.44 12.59 35.28
C TYR A 248 -9.27 12.16 36.75
N ASN A 249 -8.03 11.93 37.16
CA ASN A 249 -7.68 11.62 38.54
C ASN A 249 -6.25 12.10 38.86
N ASP A 250 -6.15 13.26 39.50
CA ASP A 250 -4.85 13.83 39.92
C ASP A 250 -4.12 13.01 40.99
N SER A 251 -4.84 12.14 41.70
CA SER A 251 -4.27 11.29 42.76
C SER A 251 -3.80 9.93 42.24
N ALA A 252 -3.99 9.64 40.95
CA ALA A 252 -3.58 8.39 40.34
C ALA A 252 -2.03 8.28 40.25
N PRO A 253 -1.47 7.06 40.36
CA PRO A 253 -0.03 6.84 40.23
C PRO A 253 0.47 7.24 38.83
N ALA A 254 1.78 7.45 38.69
CA ALA A 254 2.38 7.75 37.39
C ALA A 254 2.31 6.52 36.46
N CYS A 255 1.96 6.70 35.19
CA CYS A 255 1.81 5.59 34.24
C CYS A 255 3.12 4.82 34.04
N SER A 256 4.27 5.50 34.15
CA SER A 256 5.60 4.89 34.12
C SER A 256 5.88 3.90 35.26
N THR A 257 5.11 3.95 36.36
CA THR A 257 5.26 3.04 37.51
C THR A 257 4.41 1.78 37.41
N LEU A 258 3.49 1.75 36.44
CA LEU A 258 2.57 0.63 36.23
C LEU A 258 3.06 -0.26 35.08
N PRO A 259 2.83 -1.58 35.15
CA PRO A 259 3.17 -2.47 34.05
C PRO A 259 2.21 -2.26 32.86
N PRO A 260 2.70 -2.31 31.60
CA PRO A 260 1.89 -2.01 30.41
C PRO A 260 0.62 -2.84 30.25
N GLU A 261 0.62 -4.06 30.78
CA GLU A 261 -0.50 -5.01 30.75
C GLU A 261 -1.73 -4.52 31.54
N THR A 262 -1.55 -3.54 32.44
CA THR A 262 -2.63 -3.01 33.28
C THR A 262 -3.45 -1.93 32.58
N PHE A 263 -2.99 -1.38 31.46
CA PHE A 263 -3.69 -0.31 30.74
C PHE A 263 -4.94 -0.87 30.02
N GLY A 264 -6.12 -0.30 30.26
CA GLY A 264 -7.38 -0.71 29.62
C GLY A 264 -8.46 -1.27 30.54
N ASN A 265 -8.08 -1.84 31.69
CA ASN A 265 -9.03 -2.43 32.67
C ASN A 265 -9.36 -1.48 33.82
N SER A 266 -9.89 -0.29 33.53
CA SER A 266 -10.23 0.76 34.54
C SER A 266 -9.08 1.32 35.38
N THR A 267 -7.84 0.95 35.06
CA THR A 267 -6.66 1.55 35.66
C THR A 267 -6.60 3.02 35.27
N GLU A 268 -6.45 3.90 36.24
CA GLU A 268 -6.22 5.32 36.01
C GLU A 268 -4.77 5.62 36.37
N CYS A 269 -4.10 6.43 35.55
CA CYS A 269 -2.74 6.88 35.85
C CYS A 269 -2.47 8.25 35.25
N THR A 270 -1.50 8.96 35.84
CA THR A 270 -1.04 10.25 35.34
C THR A 270 0.17 10.04 34.44
N CYS A 271 0.19 10.67 33.27
CA CYS A 271 1.28 10.59 32.29
C CYS A 271 1.94 11.96 32.09
N LYS A 272 1.87 12.82 33.11
CA LYS A 272 2.35 14.20 33.07
C LYS A 272 3.86 14.29 32.76
N GLU A 273 4.61 13.26 33.12
CA GLU A 273 6.05 13.13 32.87
C GLU A 273 6.42 13.01 31.39
N LEU A 274 5.43 12.74 30.51
CA LEU A 274 5.63 12.49 29.07
C LEU A 274 5.42 13.73 28.19
N TRP A 275 5.00 14.84 28.76
CA TRP A 275 5.12 16.13 28.07
C TRP A 275 6.60 16.48 27.97
N SER A 276 7.11 16.71 26.76
CA SER A 276 8.52 17.02 26.51
C SER A 276 9.01 18.11 27.48
N ASN A 277 9.71 17.66 28.54
CA ASN A 277 10.33 18.45 29.61
C ASN A 277 9.47 19.53 30.33
N ASN A 278 8.30 19.16 30.86
CA ASN A 278 7.55 19.92 31.92
C ASN A 278 7.11 21.38 31.57
N ASP A 279 6.66 21.63 30.33
CA ASP A 279 6.02 22.90 29.88
C ASP A 279 6.90 24.16 29.85
N GLN A 280 8.22 23.99 29.97
CA GLN A 280 9.17 25.12 29.94
C GLN A 280 9.68 25.44 28.55
N VAL A 281 9.56 24.53 27.58
CA VAL A 281 10.10 24.73 26.23
C VAL A 281 8.94 24.68 25.25
N ILE A 282 8.37 25.85 24.97
CA ILE A 282 7.60 26.02 23.74
C ILE A 282 8.63 26.05 22.61
N GLU A 283 8.66 24.99 21.83
CA GLU A 283 9.61 24.81 20.75
C GLU A 283 9.15 25.53 19.48
N ASP A 284 10.13 25.89 18.66
CA ASP A 284 9.88 26.48 17.37
C ASP A 284 9.87 25.39 16.29
N PHE A 285 8.88 25.44 15.41
CA PHE A 285 8.72 24.51 14.30
C PHE A 285 8.43 25.28 13.02
N GLU A 286 9.16 24.98 11.96
CA GLU A 286 8.91 25.59 10.66
C GLU A 286 8.35 24.55 9.69
N TRP A 287 7.19 24.85 9.11
CA TRP A 287 6.56 23.98 8.13
C TRP A 287 5.92 24.78 7.02
N MET A 288 6.21 24.38 5.78
CA MET A 288 5.73 25.06 4.57
C MET A 288 5.96 26.58 4.62
N ASN A 289 7.16 27.01 5.01
CA ASN A 289 7.57 28.42 5.12
C ASN A 289 6.69 29.25 6.10
N THR A 290 6.09 28.58 7.10
CA THR A 290 5.35 29.21 8.19
C THR A 290 5.96 28.77 9.52
N SER A 291 6.20 29.73 10.42
CA SER A 291 6.75 29.45 11.73
C SER A 291 5.66 29.23 12.77
N TYR A 292 5.81 28.18 13.55
CA TYR A 292 4.93 27.76 14.62
C TYR A 292 5.70 27.70 15.94
N ARG A 293 4.94 27.85 17.01
CA ARG A 293 5.30 27.50 18.38
C ARG A 293 4.50 26.27 18.75
N TYR A 294 5.10 25.27 19.38
CA TYR A 294 4.36 24.05 19.70
C TYR A 294 4.72 23.47 21.07
N ILE A 295 3.81 22.63 21.54
CA ILE A 295 4.01 21.73 22.67
C ILE A 295 3.63 20.32 22.24
N ALA A 296 4.45 19.33 22.62
CA ALA A 296 4.26 17.94 22.24
C ALA A 296 4.19 17.02 23.46
N PHE A 297 3.21 16.14 23.42
CA PHE A 297 3.12 14.93 24.21
C PHE A 297 3.74 13.79 23.41
N ASP A 298 4.87 13.27 23.89
CA ASP A 298 5.60 12.21 23.22
C ASP A 298 5.25 10.87 23.85
N SER A 299 4.43 10.10 23.16
CA SER A 299 3.98 8.81 23.63
C SER A 299 5.12 7.78 23.55
N PRO A 300 5.55 7.19 24.67
CA PRO A 300 6.60 6.19 24.66
C PRO A 300 6.05 4.83 24.21
N SER A 301 6.94 3.95 23.75
CA SER A 301 6.56 2.62 23.25
C SER A 301 5.89 1.71 24.28
N TRP A 302 6.03 2.01 25.58
CA TRP A 302 5.39 1.26 26.66
C TRP A 302 3.98 1.76 26.99
N LEU A 303 3.55 2.93 26.51
CA LEU A 303 2.21 3.47 26.75
C LEU A 303 1.22 2.85 25.77
N LEU A 304 0.68 1.70 26.15
CA LEU A 304 -0.21 0.89 25.34
C LEU A 304 -1.67 1.01 25.76
N SER A 305 -2.56 0.78 24.82
CA SER A 305 -3.97 0.51 25.03
C SER A 305 -4.21 -0.97 24.78
N ASN A 306 -4.67 -1.71 25.81
CA ASN A 306 -5.06 -3.12 25.68
C ASN A 306 -6.57 -3.28 25.54
N THR A 307 -7.33 -2.18 25.52
CA THR A 307 -8.79 -2.23 25.37
C THR A 307 -9.24 -1.12 24.41
N PRO A 308 -10.05 -1.45 23.38
CA PRO A 308 -10.65 -0.44 22.53
C PRO A 308 -11.41 0.60 23.36
N THR A 309 -11.46 1.83 22.86
CA THR A 309 -12.10 2.99 23.51
C THR A 309 -11.46 3.46 24.82
N TYR A 310 -10.40 2.79 25.29
CA TYR A 310 -9.62 3.32 26.40
C TYR A 310 -8.98 4.66 26.01
N MET A 311 -8.99 5.59 26.96
CA MET A 311 -8.88 7.01 26.67
C MET A 311 -7.57 7.59 27.20
N LEU A 312 -6.94 8.41 26.38
CA LEU A 312 -5.88 9.32 26.76
C LEU A 312 -6.44 10.74 26.82
N LEU A 313 -6.47 11.32 28.02
CA LEU A 313 -6.89 12.69 28.26
C LEU A 313 -5.67 13.60 28.36
N LEU A 314 -5.54 14.53 27.41
CA LEU A 314 -4.50 15.55 27.41
C LEU A 314 -5.12 16.91 27.67
N GLN A 315 -4.53 17.71 28.57
CA GLN A 315 -4.94 19.08 28.80
C GLN A 315 -3.76 20.02 28.62
N THR A 316 -3.95 21.06 27.81
CA THR A 316 -2.92 22.07 27.54
C THR A 316 -3.47 23.45 27.80
N PHE A 317 -2.68 24.30 28.44
CA PHE A 317 -3.11 25.62 28.87
C PHE A 317 -2.73 26.72 27.86
N PHE A 318 -3.60 27.70 27.71
CA PHE A 318 -3.41 28.82 26.78
C PHE A 318 -3.96 30.13 27.35
N ASP A 319 -3.54 31.24 26.77
CA ASP A 319 -4.11 32.57 26.99
C ASP A 319 -4.77 33.06 25.70
N TYR A 320 -5.83 33.86 25.81
CA TYR A 320 -6.54 34.39 24.64
C TYR A 320 -7.02 35.82 24.87
N ASN A 321 -6.81 36.70 23.89
CA ASN A 321 -7.18 38.11 23.98
C ASN A 321 -8.21 38.44 22.91
N VAL A 322 -9.47 38.60 23.33
CA VAL A 322 -10.60 38.84 22.43
C VAL A 322 -10.47 40.19 21.75
N THR A 323 -10.09 41.25 22.47
CA THR A 323 -9.93 42.59 21.88
C THR A 323 -8.93 42.58 20.73
N LYS A 324 -7.78 41.90 20.93
CA LYS A 324 -6.78 41.73 19.88
C LYS A 324 -7.31 40.87 18.73
N ALA A 325 -7.99 39.76 19.04
CA ALA A 325 -8.54 38.87 18.02
C ALA A 325 -9.61 39.55 17.13
N ILE A 326 -10.46 40.41 17.71
CA ILE A 326 -11.45 41.23 17.00
C ILE A 326 -10.77 42.31 16.14
N ALA A 327 -9.71 42.94 16.66
CA ALA A 327 -8.96 43.95 15.91
C ALA A 327 -8.26 43.34 14.68
N ASP A 328 -7.73 42.13 14.83
CA ASP A 328 -6.93 41.45 13.81
C ASP A 328 -7.78 40.60 12.85
N SER A 329 -8.96 40.12 13.26
CA SER A 329 -9.81 39.24 12.45
C SER A 329 -11.31 39.34 12.78
N SER A 330 -12.16 38.90 11.85
CA SER A 330 -13.61 38.81 12.03
C SER A 330 -14.08 37.60 12.85
N THR A 331 -13.17 36.73 13.30
CA THR A 331 -13.52 35.48 14.03
C THR A 331 -12.91 35.51 15.42
N TYR A 332 -13.73 35.34 16.46
CA TYR A 332 -13.33 35.56 17.87
C TYR A 332 -13.13 34.27 18.67
N ASN A 333 -12.90 33.12 18.01
CA ASN A 333 -12.71 31.84 18.71
C ASN A 333 -11.23 31.51 18.92
N PRO A 334 -10.80 31.15 20.14
CA PRO A 334 -9.43 30.69 20.37
C PRO A 334 -9.21 29.38 19.64
N SER A 335 -8.30 29.37 18.67
CA SER A 335 -7.98 28.18 17.88
C SER A 335 -6.52 27.77 18.05
N LEU A 336 -6.26 26.46 17.96
CA LEU A 336 -4.94 25.84 17.94
C LEU A 336 -4.91 24.80 16.82
N SER A 337 -3.74 24.52 16.26
CA SER A 337 -3.57 23.43 15.31
C SER A 337 -3.15 22.16 16.05
N LEU A 338 -3.87 21.06 15.85
CA LEU A 338 -3.57 19.73 16.37
C LEU A 338 -2.87 18.88 15.31
N ALA A 339 -1.83 18.16 15.70
CA ALA A 339 -1.29 17.05 14.91
C ALA A 339 -1.14 15.80 15.79
N ILE A 340 -1.45 14.65 15.21
CA ILE A 340 -1.28 13.33 15.83
C ILE A 340 -0.38 12.53 14.92
N TYR A 341 0.66 11.91 15.47
CA TYR A 341 1.71 11.28 14.68
C TYR A 341 2.28 10.02 15.35
N ASP A 342 2.98 9.22 14.55
CA ASP A 342 3.61 7.99 15.01
C ASP A 342 4.86 8.32 15.86
N PRO A 343 4.90 7.92 17.15
CA PRO A 343 6.05 8.15 18.00
C PRO A 343 7.34 7.56 17.44
N ALA A 344 7.29 6.45 16.70
CA ALA A 344 8.48 5.80 16.14
C ALA A 344 9.15 6.62 15.04
N LEU A 345 8.39 7.48 14.34
CA LEU A 345 8.90 8.30 13.25
C LEU A 345 9.34 9.69 13.73
N GLY A 346 8.70 10.20 14.79
CA GLY A 346 8.88 11.56 15.29
C GLY A 346 8.14 12.61 14.46
N MET A 347 7.96 13.80 15.02
CA MET A 347 7.10 14.84 14.45
C MET A 347 7.58 15.35 13.08
N GLN A 348 8.84 15.82 12.99
CA GLN A 348 9.42 16.40 11.76
C GLN A 348 9.30 15.45 10.56
N ARG A 349 9.79 14.21 10.73
CA ARG A 349 9.74 13.21 9.66
C ARG A 349 8.31 12.81 9.29
N SER A 350 7.39 12.81 10.26
CA SER A 350 5.97 12.54 9.99
C SER A 350 5.36 13.58 9.08
N PHE A 351 5.73 14.86 9.22
CA PHE A 351 5.29 15.92 8.30
C PHE A 351 5.95 15.80 6.92
N GLU A 352 7.27 15.63 6.87
CA GLU A 352 8.05 15.50 5.63
C GLU A 352 7.57 14.34 4.75
N GLN A 353 7.23 13.20 5.37
CA GLN A 353 6.76 12.00 4.68
C GLN A 353 5.24 11.97 4.48
N GLY A 354 4.51 12.96 5.00
CA GLY A 354 3.06 13.07 4.86
C GLY A 354 2.29 11.98 5.60
N TYR A 355 2.78 11.57 6.77
CA TYR A 355 2.09 10.66 7.71
C TYR A 355 1.27 11.40 8.77
N THR A 356 1.50 12.70 8.94
CA THR A 356 0.69 13.57 9.79
C THR A 356 0.35 14.88 9.09
N ARG A 357 -0.59 15.63 9.67
CA ARG A 357 -1.10 16.90 9.16
C ARG A 357 -1.68 17.71 10.30
N MET A 358 -1.54 19.03 10.22
CA MET A 358 -2.21 19.95 11.14
C MET A 358 -3.72 20.00 10.88
N ARG A 359 -4.49 20.08 11.96
CA ARG A 359 -5.93 20.24 11.99
C ARG A 359 -6.30 21.36 12.93
N LEU A 360 -6.92 22.42 12.43
CA LEU A 360 -7.35 23.52 13.28
C LEU A 360 -8.51 23.06 14.17
N ILE A 361 -8.37 23.23 15.48
CA ILE A 361 -9.38 22.93 16.48
C ILE A 361 -9.74 24.20 17.25
N ASN A 362 -10.99 24.26 17.73
CA ASN A 362 -11.39 25.27 18.69
C ASN A 362 -10.87 24.84 20.06
N ALA A 363 -10.02 25.67 20.66
CA ALA A 363 -9.44 25.43 21.97
C ALA A 363 -10.42 25.76 23.12
N ASN A 364 -11.50 26.50 22.86
CA ASN A 364 -12.57 26.78 23.83
C ASN A 364 -13.58 25.63 23.90
N GLY A 365 -13.17 24.49 24.44
CA GLY A 365 -14.08 23.37 24.67
C GLY A 365 -13.40 22.03 24.82
N ILE A 366 -14.23 20.99 24.73
CA ILE A 366 -13.82 19.59 24.76
C ILE A 366 -13.68 19.10 23.33
N VAL A 367 -12.53 18.50 23.02
CA VAL A 367 -12.24 17.92 21.71
C VAL A 367 -12.09 16.42 21.87
N ALA A 368 -13.04 15.66 21.33
CA ALA A 368 -12.91 14.21 21.22
C ALA A 368 -12.23 13.86 19.88
N VAL A 369 -11.21 13.01 19.95
CA VAL A 369 -10.44 12.57 18.78
C VAL A 369 -10.43 11.05 18.75
N ASN A 370 -11.12 10.50 17.76
CA ASN A 370 -11.09 9.08 17.45
C ASN A 370 -9.95 8.83 16.46
N VAL A 371 -8.99 8.00 16.88
CA VAL A 371 -7.78 7.68 16.14
C VAL A 371 -7.95 6.30 15.53
N GLY A 372 -8.18 6.23 14.22
CA GLY A 372 -8.20 4.95 13.52
C GLY A 372 -6.78 4.45 13.24
N LEU A 373 -6.63 3.13 13.11
CA LEU A 373 -5.33 2.49 12.95
C LEU A 373 -5.07 2.20 11.48
N ARG A 374 -4.09 2.90 10.91
CA ARG A 374 -3.64 2.61 9.56
C ARG A 374 -2.12 2.67 9.49
N ILE A 375 -1.50 1.58 9.06
CA ILE A 375 -0.07 1.54 8.76
C ILE A 375 0.12 1.74 7.27
N ARG A 376 1.10 2.56 6.91
CA ARG A 376 1.60 2.67 5.54
C ARG A 376 2.99 2.07 5.46
N GLN A 377 3.16 1.18 4.49
CA GLN A 377 4.43 0.54 4.21
C GLN A 377 4.87 0.87 2.78
N ALA A 378 5.92 1.69 2.68
CA ALA A 378 6.57 1.99 1.42
C ALA A 378 7.82 1.10 1.23
N PRO A 379 8.15 0.67 0.00
CA PRO A 379 9.36 -0.10 -0.27
C PRO A 379 10.61 0.66 0.20
N GLY A 380 11.43 0.01 1.03
CA GLY A 380 12.65 0.60 1.57
C GLY A 380 12.47 1.55 2.76
N GLN A 381 11.25 1.69 3.29
CA GLN A 381 10.98 2.47 4.51
C GLN A 381 10.41 1.57 5.61
N ALA A 382 10.68 1.93 6.86
CA ALA A 382 10.03 1.30 8.01
C ALA A 382 8.51 1.58 7.97
N PRO A 383 7.66 0.61 8.34
CA PRO A 383 6.23 0.85 8.47
C PRO A 383 5.98 1.92 9.54
N ALA A 384 5.05 2.83 9.26
CA ALA A 384 4.65 3.88 10.19
C ALA A 384 3.14 4.07 10.17
N TYR A 385 2.56 4.51 11.28
CA TYR A 385 1.15 4.85 11.38
C TYR A 385 0.84 6.18 10.68
N ASP A 386 -0.20 6.14 9.86
CA ASP A 386 -0.88 7.28 9.24
C ASP A 386 -2.30 7.31 9.80
N TYR A 387 -2.46 7.89 10.98
CA TYR A 387 -3.70 7.88 11.74
C TYR A 387 -4.82 8.66 11.02
N PRO A 388 -5.87 7.98 10.49
CA PRO A 388 -7.11 8.67 10.17
C PRO A 388 -7.73 9.21 11.46
N LEU A 389 -8.06 10.51 11.45
CA LEU A 389 -8.62 11.21 12.59
C LEU A 389 -10.08 11.56 12.31
N ASP A 390 -10.95 11.24 13.26
CA ASP A 390 -12.31 11.77 13.35
C ASP A 390 -12.40 12.65 14.61
N ILE A 391 -12.75 13.92 14.42
CA ILE A 391 -12.67 14.95 15.46
C ILE A 391 -14.07 15.51 15.69
N ALA A 392 -14.56 15.33 16.90
CA ALA A 392 -15.79 15.95 17.38
C ALA A 392 -15.44 17.06 18.40
N LEU A 393 -16.03 18.24 18.23
CA LEU A 393 -15.82 19.37 19.12
C LEU A 393 -17.14 19.73 19.80
N SER A 394 -17.10 19.86 21.12
CA SER A 394 -18.15 20.47 21.90
C SER A 394 -17.64 21.82 22.42
N PRO A 395 -17.98 22.94 21.75
CA PRO A 395 -17.51 24.25 22.16
C PRO A 395 -18.16 24.64 23.49
N ALA A 396 -17.39 25.27 24.36
CA ALA A 396 -17.95 25.98 25.50
C ALA A 396 -18.68 27.23 24.99
N THR A 397 -19.93 27.42 25.40
CA THR A 397 -20.76 28.56 24.97
C THR A 397 -20.28 29.89 25.54
N ASP A 398 -19.58 29.84 26.69
CA ASP A 398 -19.02 31.01 27.34
C ASP A 398 -17.50 30.94 27.29
N LEU A 399 -16.89 32.00 26.76
CA LEU A 399 -15.44 32.16 26.72
C LEU A 399 -14.96 32.71 28.06
N VAL A 400 -14.71 31.83 29.03
CA VAL A 400 -14.24 32.20 30.38
C VAL A 400 -12.72 32.45 30.38
N CYS A 401 -12.17 33.04 29.31
CA CYS A 401 -10.74 32.96 28.99
C CYS A 401 -10.10 34.20 28.34
N ASP A 402 -10.85 35.30 28.28
CA ASP A 402 -10.45 36.55 27.67
C ASP A 402 -9.57 37.43 28.58
N THR A 403 -8.25 37.42 28.35
CA THR A 403 -7.29 38.27 29.07
C THR A 403 -7.44 39.78 28.79
N SER A 404 -8.40 40.21 27.94
CA SER A 404 -8.63 41.63 27.66
C SER A 404 -9.24 42.39 28.83
N THR A 405 -10.00 41.71 29.69
CA THR A 405 -10.59 42.28 30.90
C THR A 405 -9.69 41.97 32.09
N ASN A 406 -9.06 42.99 32.66
CA ASN A 406 -8.03 42.89 33.71
C ASN A 406 -8.59 42.45 35.09
N LEU A 407 -9.73 41.76 35.10
CA LEU A 407 -10.47 41.36 36.30
C LEU A 407 -10.37 39.84 36.49
N THR A 408 -9.52 39.42 37.44
CA THR A 408 -9.62 38.15 38.18
C THR A 408 -9.93 36.90 37.36
N TYR A 409 -8.99 36.46 36.51
CA TYR A 409 -8.97 35.05 36.09
C TYR A 409 -8.55 34.18 37.27
N GLN A 410 -9.50 33.46 37.88
CA GLN A 410 -9.22 32.51 38.97
C GLN A 410 -8.60 31.19 38.47
N TYR A 411 -8.75 30.84 37.18
CA TYR A 411 -8.30 29.56 36.63
C TYR A 411 -7.63 29.73 35.26
N ALA A 412 -6.62 28.90 34.97
CA ALA A 412 -5.93 28.89 33.67
C ALA A 412 -6.81 28.21 32.60
N CYS A 413 -6.89 28.85 31.43
CA CYS A 413 -7.64 28.32 30.30
C CYS A 413 -6.95 27.13 29.68
N HIS A 414 -7.71 26.13 29.30
CA HIS A 414 -7.17 24.90 28.76
C HIS A 414 -8.06 24.29 27.70
N VAL A 415 -7.43 23.60 26.76
CA VAL A 415 -8.09 22.67 25.85
C VAL A 415 -7.98 21.28 26.44
N SER A 416 -9.08 20.51 26.42
CA SER A 416 -9.07 19.10 26.80
C SER A 416 -9.25 18.22 25.57
N LEU A 417 -8.27 17.38 25.27
CA LEU A 417 -8.28 16.41 24.18
C LEU A 417 -8.57 15.02 24.75
N PHE A 418 -9.66 14.41 24.29
CA PHE A 418 -10.09 13.07 24.65
C PHE A 418 -9.74 12.14 23.48
N ILE A 419 -8.60 11.49 23.56
CA ILE A 419 -8.06 10.67 22.47
C ILE A 419 -8.42 9.21 22.72
N THR A 420 -9.10 8.59 21.77
CA THR A 420 -9.50 7.18 21.88
C THR A 420 -9.16 6.42 20.61
N ILE A 421 -8.91 5.12 20.75
CA ILE A 421 -8.74 4.20 19.64
C ILE A 421 -10.01 3.33 19.61
N PRO A 422 -10.97 3.57 18.70
CA PRO A 422 -12.31 2.99 18.80
C PRO A 422 -12.35 1.48 18.60
N ASN A 423 -11.42 0.94 17.82
CA ASN A 423 -11.24 -0.49 17.59
C ASN A 423 -9.76 -0.79 17.29
N PHE A 424 -9.38 -2.06 17.46
CA PHE A 424 -8.03 -2.53 17.13
C PHE A 424 -7.95 -3.18 15.75
N GLU A 425 -8.93 -2.91 14.89
CA GLU A 425 -8.84 -3.28 13.49
C GLU A 425 -7.90 -2.29 12.79
N ARG A 426 -6.77 -2.81 12.33
CA ARG A 426 -5.72 -2.04 11.70
C ARG A 426 -5.72 -2.28 10.20
N THR A 427 -5.70 -1.19 9.46
CA THR A 427 -5.58 -1.23 8.00
C THR A 427 -4.10 -1.09 7.61
N ILE A 428 -3.54 -2.07 6.92
CA ILE A 428 -2.18 -2.01 6.39
C ILE A 428 -2.26 -1.69 4.90
N THR A 429 -1.70 -0.55 4.52
CA THR A 429 -1.59 -0.13 3.12
C THR A 429 -0.15 -0.36 2.66
N THR A 430 0.04 -1.33 1.78
CA THR A 430 1.35 -1.67 1.21
C THR A 430 1.38 -1.29 -0.27
N ARG A 431 2.48 -0.68 -0.73
CA ARG A 431 2.69 -0.44 -2.15
C ARG A 431 3.29 -1.69 -2.78
N GLN A 432 2.53 -2.37 -3.63
CA GLN A 432 2.94 -3.60 -4.30
C GLN A 432 2.84 -3.44 -5.82
N LYS A 433 3.49 -4.33 -6.58
CA LYS A 433 3.26 -4.41 -8.02
C LYS A 433 1.92 -5.09 -8.28
N LEU A 434 1.20 -4.63 -9.30
CA LEU A 434 -0.10 -5.19 -9.70
C LEU A 434 0.01 -6.67 -10.10
N MET A 435 1.18 -7.08 -10.58
CA MET A 435 1.48 -8.48 -10.89
C MET A 435 2.87 -8.84 -10.38
N SER A 436 2.98 -9.98 -9.72
CA SER A 436 4.24 -10.57 -9.27
C SER A 436 4.76 -11.61 -10.27
N TRP A 437 6.01 -12.07 -10.11
CA TRP A 437 6.55 -13.16 -10.93
C TRP A 437 5.72 -14.45 -10.82
N SER A 438 5.23 -14.78 -9.62
CA SER A 438 4.35 -15.94 -9.41
C SER A 438 3.06 -15.83 -10.22
N ASP A 439 2.49 -14.63 -10.32
CA ASP A 439 1.26 -14.38 -11.10
C ASP A 439 1.51 -14.54 -12.59
N VAL A 440 2.68 -14.13 -13.09
CA VAL A 440 3.09 -14.35 -14.49
C VAL A 440 3.22 -15.83 -14.78
N VAL A 441 3.86 -16.61 -13.90
CA VAL A 441 4.01 -18.06 -14.08
C VAL A 441 2.65 -18.76 -14.08
N ALA A 442 1.76 -18.39 -13.16
CA ALA A 442 0.40 -18.93 -13.11
C ALA A 442 -0.39 -18.58 -14.39
N SER A 443 -0.30 -17.32 -14.85
CA SER A 443 -0.92 -16.87 -16.10
C SER A 443 -0.37 -17.63 -17.31
N ALA A 444 0.95 -17.76 -17.42
CA ALA A 444 1.61 -18.50 -18.51
C ALA A 444 1.17 -19.97 -18.54
N GLY A 445 1.09 -20.63 -17.38
CA GLY A 445 0.58 -21.99 -17.27
C GLY A 445 -0.85 -22.14 -17.78
N ALA A 446 -1.76 -21.23 -17.39
CA ALA A 446 -3.15 -21.23 -17.86
C ALA A 446 -3.27 -21.06 -19.39
N TYR A 447 -2.55 -20.10 -19.96
CA TYR A 447 -2.58 -19.87 -21.42
C TYR A 447 -1.87 -20.97 -22.22
N PHE A 448 -0.82 -21.58 -21.67
CA PHE A 448 -0.17 -22.72 -22.31
C PHE A 448 -1.11 -23.93 -22.39
N SER A 449 -1.82 -24.25 -21.30
CA SER A 449 -2.84 -25.31 -21.29
C SER A 449 -3.94 -25.05 -22.31
N PHE A 450 -4.39 -23.79 -22.43
CA PHE A 450 -5.36 -23.40 -23.47
C PHE A 450 -4.81 -23.64 -24.89
N VAL A 451 -3.56 -23.26 -25.15
CA VAL A 451 -2.92 -23.49 -26.46
C VAL A 451 -2.76 -25.00 -26.75
N GLN A 452 -2.40 -25.81 -25.75
CA GLN A 452 -2.33 -27.26 -25.90
C GLN A 452 -3.68 -27.85 -26.29
N PHE A 453 -4.75 -27.48 -25.59
CA PHE A 453 -6.10 -27.92 -25.91
C PHE A 453 -6.51 -27.54 -27.34
N LEU A 454 -6.26 -26.29 -27.76
CA LEU A 454 -6.55 -25.84 -29.11
C LEU A 454 -5.73 -26.62 -30.17
N SER A 455 -4.47 -26.92 -29.84
CA SER A 455 -3.57 -27.67 -30.73
C SER A 455 -4.00 -29.12 -30.92
N TRP A 456 -4.60 -29.76 -29.90
CA TRP A 456 -5.22 -31.09 -30.05
C TRP A 456 -6.38 -31.10 -31.04
N ILE A 457 -7.20 -30.06 -31.05
CA ILE A 457 -8.31 -29.92 -32.00
C ILE A 457 -7.76 -29.69 -33.41
N ILE A 458 -6.86 -28.71 -33.57
CA ILE A 458 -6.31 -28.33 -34.88
C ILE A 458 -5.51 -29.47 -35.52
N SER A 459 -4.80 -30.27 -34.73
CA SER A 459 -4.02 -31.41 -35.22
C SER A 459 -4.83 -32.66 -35.52
N ALA A 460 -6.16 -32.62 -35.31
CA ALA A 460 -7.05 -33.77 -35.34
C ALA A 460 -6.69 -34.91 -34.35
N GLN A 461 -5.76 -34.67 -33.42
CA GLN A 461 -5.39 -35.64 -32.40
C GLN A 461 -6.59 -35.94 -31.47
N ALA A 462 -7.47 -34.96 -31.26
CA ALA A 462 -8.70 -35.14 -30.48
C ALA A 462 -9.70 -36.13 -31.11
N PHE A 463 -9.58 -36.46 -32.40
CA PHE A 463 -10.55 -37.28 -33.14
C PHE A 463 -10.00 -38.65 -33.57
N GLN A 464 -8.80 -39.04 -33.11
CA GLN A 464 -8.19 -40.33 -33.45
C GLN A 464 -8.71 -41.51 -32.60
N GLY A 465 -10.01 -41.51 -32.28
CA GLY A 465 -10.68 -42.58 -31.53
C GLY A 465 -10.98 -43.80 -32.39
#